data_AF-A0A150UDJ1-F1
#
_entry.id   AF-A0A150UDJ1-F1
#
_cell.length_a   1.000
_cell.length_b   1.000
_cell.length_c   1.000
_cell.angle_alpha   90.00
_cell.angle_beta   90.00
_cell.angle_gamma   90.00
#
_symmetry.space_group_name_H-M   'P 1'
#
loop_
_entity.id
_entity.type
_entity.pdbx_description
1 polymer ?
#
loop_
_entity_poly.entity_id
_entity_poly.type
_entity_poly.pdbx_seq_one_letter_code
_entity_poly.pdbx_strand_id
1 'polypeptide(L)'
;MLSAATLAGSPWIAAREMAANAGNTATYGARSDLARELTQAWHARFASRWAVVAGTMETIQPMVFYSPDHPSPFTPNEAWASGLTSLDDVKRYGFIGVVDAADERLPKFEKWISETAPNAERMVMTTRRFTHGKAGPAMSWNVYIVGPAK
;
A
#
# COMPACT_ATOMS: atom_id res chain seq x y z
N MET A 1 20.41 18.08 -27.44
CA MET A 1 21.85 18.07 -27.11
C MET A 1 21.99 18.11 -25.60
N LEU A 2 22.43 17.01 -24.97
CA LEU A 2 22.83 17.04 -23.55
C LEU A 2 24.20 17.72 -23.47
N SER A 3 24.26 18.93 -22.93
CA SER A 3 25.54 19.65 -22.75
C SER A 3 26.30 19.09 -21.55
N ALA A 4 27.63 19.03 -21.63
CA ALA A 4 28.51 18.63 -20.52
C ALA A 4 28.27 19.44 -19.23
N ALA A 5 27.75 20.67 -19.35
CA ALA A 5 27.30 21.50 -18.24
C ALA A 5 26.15 20.86 -17.43
N THR A 6 25.23 20.15 -18.08
CA THR A 6 24.14 19.43 -17.41
C THR A 6 24.68 18.22 -16.63
N LEU A 7 25.73 17.56 -17.14
CA LEU A 7 26.39 16.45 -16.44
C LEU A 7 27.17 16.95 -15.22
N ALA A 8 27.88 18.08 -15.33
CA ALA A 8 28.61 18.69 -14.22
C ALA A 8 27.68 19.29 -13.15
N GLY A 9 26.52 19.81 -13.55
CA GLY A 9 25.46 20.27 -12.64
C GLY A 9 24.60 19.14 -12.06
N SER A 10 24.68 17.93 -12.63
CA SER A 10 23.85 16.80 -12.23
C SER A 10 23.92 16.45 -10.74
N PRO A 11 25.08 16.51 -10.04
CA PRO A 11 25.11 16.22 -8.61
C PRO A 11 24.37 17.27 -7.78
N TRP A 12 24.44 18.54 -8.19
CA TRP A 12 23.75 19.63 -7.49
C TRP A 12 22.24 19.60 -7.75
N ILE A 13 21.84 19.31 -8.98
CA ILE A 13 20.43 19.11 -9.36
C ILE A 13 19.87 17.89 -8.61
N ALA A 14 20.57 16.76 -8.62
CA ALA A 14 20.18 15.57 -7.88
C ALA A 14 20.11 15.82 -6.37
N ALA A 15 21.07 16.53 -5.78
CA ALA A 15 21.04 16.86 -4.36
C ALA A 15 19.88 17.80 -4.00
N ARG A 16 19.62 18.82 -4.82
CA ARG A 16 18.50 19.76 -4.64
C ARG A 16 17.15 19.06 -4.81
N GLU A 17 17.04 18.18 -5.80
CA GLU A 17 15.83 17.44 -6.08
C GLU A 17 15.56 16.35 -5.04
N MET A 18 16.60 15.66 -4.55
CA MET A 18 16.48 14.77 -3.39
C MET A 18 16.13 15.53 -2.10
N ALA A 19 16.64 16.74 -1.91
CA ALA A 19 16.29 17.57 -0.76
C ALA A 19 14.85 18.11 -0.85
N ALA A 20 14.41 18.52 -2.04
CA ALA A 20 13.05 19.00 -2.30
C ALA A 20 12.01 17.86 -2.24
N ASN A 21 12.38 16.66 -2.71
CA ASN A 21 11.53 15.48 -2.74
C ASN A 21 11.82 14.49 -1.59
N ALA A 22 12.56 14.90 -0.56
CA ALA A 22 12.92 14.05 0.58
C ALA A 22 11.69 13.42 1.24
N GLY A 23 10.56 14.15 1.27
CA GLY A 23 9.27 13.67 1.73
C GLY A 23 8.72 12.52 0.86
N ASN A 24 8.78 12.65 -0.46
CA ASN A 24 8.29 11.62 -1.39
C ASN A 24 9.08 10.31 -1.26
N THR A 25 10.41 10.38 -1.24
CA THR A 25 11.28 9.21 -1.04
C THR A 25 11.06 8.56 0.33
N ALA A 26 10.75 9.35 1.36
CA ALA A 26 10.41 8.84 2.69
C ALA A 26 9.07 8.10 2.71
N THR A 27 8.08 8.57 1.95
CA THR A 27 6.78 7.91 1.83
C THR A 27 6.87 6.58 1.07
N TYR A 28 7.71 6.49 0.03
CA TYR A 28 7.92 5.22 -0.69
C TYR A 28 8.53 4.12 0.19
N GLY A 29 9.54 4.44 1.00
CA GLY A 29 10.19 3.45 1.90
C GLY A 29 9.25 2.89 2.97
N ALA A 30 8.43 3.74 3.60
CA ALA A 30 7.47 3.29 4.59
C ALA A 30 6.37 2.40 3.97
N ARG A 31 5.99 2.66 2.72
CA ARG A 31 5.03 1.84 1.98
C ARG A 31 5.64 0.51 1.49
N SER A 32 6.94 0.47 1.17
CA SER A 32 7.60 -0.81 0.85
C SER A 32 7.73 -1.73 2.07
N ASP A 33 8.00 -1.17 3.25
CA ASP A 33 8.02 -1.94 4.49
C ASP A 33 6.62 -2.48 4.83
N LEU A 34 5.58 -1.65 4.70
CA LEU A 34 4.20 -2.10 4.85
C LEU A 34 3.87 -3.26 3.91
N ALA A 35 4.19 -3.14 2.62
CA ALA A 35 3.90 -4.19 1.64
C ALA A 35 4.59 -5.52 2.01
N ARG A 36 5.86 -5.45 2.44
CA ARG A 36 6.62 -6.62 2.88
C ARG A 36 6.01 -7.26 4.13
N GLU A 37 5.70 -6.46 5.14
CA GLU A 37 5.11 -6.97 6.40
C GLU A 37 3.73 -7.58 6.15
N LEU A 38 2.89 -6.96 5.31
CA LEU A 38 1.58 -7.51 4.93
C LEU A 38 1.70 -8.82 4.16
N THR A 39 2.66 -8.91 3.24
CA THR A 39 2.92 -10.15 2.49
C THR A 39 3.34 -11.27 3.45
N GLN A 40 4.25 -10.99 4.39
CA GLN A 40 4.67 -11.97 5.39
C GLN A 40 3.53 -12.36 6.32
N ALA A 41 2.71 -11.39 6.75
CA ALA A 41 1.54 -11.61 7.58
C ALA A 41 0.49 -12.51 6.87
N TRP A 42 0.36 -12.37 5.55
CA TRP A 42 -0.50 -13.23 4.74
C TRP A 42 0.07 -14.65 4.62
N HIS A 43 1.34 -14.78 4.25
CA HIS A 43 2.03 -16.08 4.16
C HIS A 43 1.96 -16.85 5.49
N ALA A 44 2.17 -16.17 6.62
CA ALA A 44 2.10 -16.79 7.94
C ALA A 44 0.68 -17.31 8.29
N ARG A 45 -0.38 -16.66 7.78
CA ARG A 45 -1.77 -17.03 8.06
C ARG A 45 -2.31 -18.11 7.13
N PHE A 46 -2.00 -18.01 5.83
CA PHE A 46 -2.67 -18.80 4.81
C PHE A 46 -1.73 -19.70 4.00
N ALA A 47 -0.41 -19.58 4.20
CA ALA A 47 0.61 -20.34 3.46
C ALA A 47 0.41 -20.30 1.93
N SER A 48 -0.12 -19.19 1.42
CA SER A 48 -0.47 -18.97 0.02
C SER A 48 -0.05 -17.58 -0.40
N ARG A 49 0.09 -17.32 -1.71
CA ARG A 49 0.37 -15.97 -2.22
C ARG A 49 -0.76 -15.00 -1.90
N TRP A 50 -0.43 -13.76 -1.57
CA TRP A 50 -1.39 -12.68 -1.43
C TRP A 50 -2.01 -12.31 -2.78
N ALA A 51 -3.31 -12.57 -2.93
CA ALA A 51 -3.98 -12.48 -4.22
C ALA A 51 -4.54 -11.09 -4.55
N VAL A 52 -5.18 -10.42 -3.59
CA VAL A 52 -5.91 -9.16 -3.85
C VAL A 52 -5.64 -8.13 -2.75
N VAL A 53 -5.36 -6.90 -3.15
CA VAL A 53 -5.27 -5.74 -2.27
C VAL A 53 -6.46 -4.82 -2.50
N ALA A 54 -7.19 -4.50 -1.43
CA ALA A 54 -8.32 -3.57 -1.47
C ALA A 54 -7.95 -2.23 -0.82
N GLY A 55 -8.29 -1.11 -1.42
CA GLY A 55 -7.93 0.19 -0.86
C GLY A 55 -8.17 1.34 -1.82
N THR A 56 -7.58 2.49 -1.51
CA THR A 56 -7.58 3.64 -2.42
C THR A 56 -6.42 3.50 -3.39
N MET A 57 -6.48 4.14 -4.56
CA MET A 57 -5.40 4.07 -5.54
C MET A 57 -4.02 4.42 -4.93
N GLU A 58 -4.00 5.37 -4.00
CA GLU A 58 -2.81 5.83 -3.29
C GLU A 58 -2.18 4.76 -2.38
N THR A 59 -3.00 3.89 -1.78
CA THR A 59 -2.52 2.83 -0.89
C THR A 59 -2.19 1.56 -1.66
N ILE A 60 -3.04 1.17 -2.62
CA ILE A 60 -2.88 -0.12 -3.31
C ILE A 60 -1.70 -0.14 -4.28
N GLN A 61 -1.42 0.96 -5.01
CA GLN A 61 -0.34 0.99 -5.99
C GLN A 61 1.02 0.56 -5.41
N PRO A 62 1.47 1.13 -4.28
CA PRO A 62 2.70 0.67 -3.64
C PRO A 62 2.62 -0.76 -3.12
N MET A 63 1.44 -1.26 -2.72
CA MET A 63 1.30 -2.66 -2.31
C MET A 63 1.52 -3.60 -3.49
N VAL A 64 0.90 -3.31 -4.65
CA VAL A 64 1.11 -4.09 -5.88
C VAL A 64 2.56 -4.03 -6.34
N PHE A 65 3.20 -2.87 -6.22
CA PHE A 65 4.57 -2.67 -6.71
C PHE A 65 5.65 -3.28 -5.80
N TYR A 66 5.52 -3.14 -4.47
CA TYR A 66 6.55 -3.56 -3.52
C TYR A 66 6.30 -4.92 -2.86
N SER A 67 5.09 -5.47 -2.94
CA SER A 67 4.85 -6.84 -2.49
C SER A 67 5.48 -7.83 -3.47
N PRO A 68 6.25 -8.83 -2.98
CA PRO A 68 6.75 -9.93 -3.80
C PRO A 68 5.65 -10.73 -4.53
N ASP A 69 4.43 -10.74 -3.99
CA ASP A 69 3.32 -11.53 -4.54
C ASP A 69 2.55 -10.79 -5.65
N HIS A 70 2.78 -9.49 -5.80
CA HIS A 70 2.10 -8.63 -6.77
C HIS A 70 0.57 -8.83 -6.77
N PRO A 71 -0.12 -8.57 -5.64
CA PRO A 71 -1.56 -8.77 -5.53
C PRO A 71 -2.30 -7.90 -6.56
N SER A 72 -3.44 -8.39 -7.04
CA SER A 72 -4.29 -7.61 -7.95
C SER A 72 -4.95 -6.44 -7.20
N PRO A 73 -4.92 -5.21 -7.75
CA PRO A 73 -5.54 -4.06 -7.12
C PRO A 73 -7.07 -4.14 -7.22
N PHE A 74 -7.74 -3.75 -6.14
CA PHE A 74 -9.18 -3.55 -6.08
C PHE A 74 -9.49 -2.22 -5.36
N THR A 75 -10.26 -1.36 -6.01
CA THR A 75 -10.68 -0.07 -5.43
C THR A 75 -12.15 -0.10 -5.06
N PRO A 76 -12.49 -0.43 -3.81
CA PRO A 76 -13.88 -0.44 -3.40
C PRO A 76 -14.44 0.97 -3.47
N ASN A 77 -15.65 1.08 -4.04
CA ASN A 77 -16.40 2.32 -4.18
C ASN A 77 -15.88 3.33 -5.21
N GLU A 78 -14.96 2.94 -6.10
CA GLU A 78 -14.65 3.71 -7.30
C GLU A 78 -15.56 3.30 -8.47
N ALA A 79 -16.08 4.28 -9.19
CA ALA A 79 -16.95 4.05 -10.35
C ALA A 79 -16.20 3.45 -11.55
N TRP A 80 -14.87 3.55 -11.57
CA TRP A 80 -14.00 3.08 -12.64
C TRP A 80 -12.87 2.21 -12.08
N ALA A 81 -13.24 1.15 -11.36
CA ALA A 81 -12.28 0.10 -11.03
C ALA A 81 -11.63 -0.41 -12.33
N SER A 82 -10.35 -0.76 -12.29
CA SER A 82 -9.56 -1.20 -13.46
C SER A 82 -10.13 -2.41 -14.21
N GLY A 83 -11.18 -3.06 -13.67
CA GLY A 83 -11.81 -4.25 -14.22
C GLY A 83 -10.94 -5.51 -14.07
N LEU A 84 -9.74 -5.39 -13.50
CA LEU A 84 -8.79 -6.49 -13.34
C LEU A 84 -9.17 -7.47 -12.23
N THR A 85 -9.95 -7.00 -11.25
CA THR A 85 -10.40 -7.80 -10.11
C THR A 85 -11.89 -7.55 -9.89
N SER A 86 -12.70 -8.60 -9.96
CA SER A 86 -14.14 -8.51 -9.64
C SER A 86 -14.38 -8.63 -8.13
N LEU A 87 -15.58 -8.24 -7.68
CA LEU A 87 -15.97 -8.46 -6.28
C LEU A 87 -16.04 -9.96 -5.94
N ASP A 88 -16.38 -10.80 -6.91
CA ASP A 88 -16.39 -12.25 -6.72
C ASP A 88 -14.97 -12.81 -6.55
N ASP A 89 -13.99 -12.28 -7.28
CA ASP A 89 -12.58 -12.65 -7.11
C ASP A 89 -12.07 -12.24 -5.72
N VAL A 90 -12.42 -11.04 -5.25
CA VAL A 90 -12.10 -10.55 -3.90
C VAL A 90 -12.62 -11.52 -2.83
N LYS A 91 -13.86 -11.99 -2.97
CA LYS A 91 -14.48 -12.93 -2.03
C LYS A 91 -13.89 -14.34 -2.13
N ARG A 92 -13.55 -14.78 -3.34
CA ARG A 92 -13.04 -16.13 -3.61
C ARG A 92 -11.60 -16.29 -3.14
N TYR A 93 -10.72 -15.37 -3.55
CA TYR A 93 -9.29 -15.45 -3.27
C TYR A 93 -8.89 -14.84 -1.93
N GLY A 94 -9.81 -14.11 -1.29
CA GLY A 94 -9.50 -13.32 -0.11
C GLY A 94 -8.69 -12.08 -0.48
N PHE A 95 -8.59 -11.16 0.47
CA PHE A 95 -7.94 -9.88 0.23
C PHE A 95 -7.36 -9.29 1.52
N ILE A 96 -6.47 -8.32 1.34
CA ILE A 96 -6.04 -7.42 2.41
C ILE A 96 -6.51 -6.02 2.06
N GLY A 97 -7.38 -5.45 2.89
CA GLY A 97 -7.80 -4.07 2.86
C GLY A 97 -6.78 -3.17 3.54
N VAL A 98 -6.30 -2.12 2.87
CA VAL A 98 -5.32 -1.17 3.42
C VAL A 98 -5.79 0.26 3.19
N VAL A 99 -6.01 1.00 4.27
CA VAL A 99 -6.42 2.40 4.24
C VAL A 99 -5.67 3.17 5.33
N ASP A 100 -5.27 4.41 5.02
CA ASP A 100 -4.65 5.30 6.00
C ASP A 100 -5.68 5.66 7.09
N ALA A 101 -5.26 5.59 8.36
CA ALA A 101 -6.13 5.92 9.48
C ALA A 101 -6.58 7.40 9.50
N ALA A 102 -5.86 8.29 8.80
CA ALA A 102 -6.20 9.69 8.65
C ALA A 102 -7.01 10.01 7.37
N ASP A 103 -7.29 9.01 6.52
CA ASP A 103 -8.04 9.20 5.27
C ASP A 103 -9.53 9.47 5.56
N GLU A 104 -10.08 10.54 4.98
CA GLU A 104 -11.50 10.88 5.07
C GLU A 104 -12.43 9.79 4.49
N ARG A 105 -11.90 8.95 3.60
CA ARG A 105 -12.62 7.84 2.95
C ARG A 105 -12.71 6.60 3.85
N LEU A 106 -12.01 6.58 4.99
CA LEU A 106 -11.99 5.45 5.93
C LEU A 106 -13.41 4.96 6.30
N PRO A 107 -14.39 5.82 6.69
CA PRO A 107 -15.71 5.32 7.07
C PRO A 107 -16.46 4.63 5.91
N LYS A 108 -16.26 5.11 4.68
CA LYS A 108 -16.85 4.48 3.48
C LYS A 108 -16.22 3.13 3.19
N PHE A 109 -14.89 3.03 3.39
CA PHE A 109 -14.16 1.78 3.26
C PHE A 109 -14.58 0.76 4.33
N GLU A 110 -14.67 1.18 5.59
CA GLU A 110 -15.11 0.33 6.70
C GLU A 110 -16.54 -0.17 6.51
N LYS A 111 -17.44 0.68 6.00
CA LYS A 111 -18.79 0.26 5.62
C LYS A 111 -18.73 -0.85 4.57
N TRP A 112 -17.96 -0.67 3.50
CA TRP A 112 -17.78 -1.70 2.47
C TRP A 112 -17.20 -3.02 3.04
N ILE A 113 -16.22 -2.95 3.94
CA ILE A 113 -15.69 -4.13 4.64
C ILE A 113 -16.79 -4.83 5.43
N SER A 114 -17.59 -4.10 6.20
CA SER A 114 -18.66 -4.67 7.02
C SER A 114 -19.73 -5.40 6.18
N GLU A 115 -20.00 -4.90 4.97
CA GLU A 115 -20.97 -5.48 4.03
C GLU A 115 -20.38 -6.67 3.24
N THR A 116 -19.10 -6.59 2.88
CA THR A 116 -18.44 -7.57 1.99
C THR A 116 -17.80 -8.72 2.75
N ALA A 117 -17.21 -8.43 3.90
CA ALA A 117 -16.46 -9.35 4.74
C ALA A 117 -16.62 -9.00 6.23
N PRO A 118 -17.79 -9.27 6.83
CA PRO A 118 -18.06 -8.97 8.24
C PRO A 118 -17.15 -9.73 9.22
N ASN A 119 -16.51 -10.80 8.76
CA ASN A 119 -15.54 -11.60 9.50
C ASN A 119 -14.07 -11.20 9.25
N ALA A 120 -13.82 -10.04 8.65
CA ALA A 120 -12.47 -9.57 8.40
C ALA A 120 -11.68 -9.37 9.71
N GLU A 121 -10.46 -9.88 9.77
CA GLU A 121 -9.53 -9.61 10.85
C GLU A 121 -9.02 -8.17 10.71
N ARG A 122 -9.38 -7.30 11.67
CA ARG A 122 -8.86 -5.93 11.70
C ARG A 122 -7.61 -5.84 12.56
N MET A 123 -6.57 -5.20 12.02
CA MET A 123 -5.38 -4.81 12.76
C MET A 123 -4.95 -3.39 12.39
N VAL A 124 -4.26 -2.72 13.30
CA VAL A 124 -3.66 -1.42 13.03
C VAL A 124 -2.15 -1.61 12.94
N MET A 125 -1.57 -1.25 11.80
CA MET A 125 -0.13 -1.30 11.60
C MET A 125 0.43 0.10 11.58
N THR A 126 1.53 0.33 12.27
CA THR A 126 2.22 1.62 12.26
C THR A 126 3.56 1.46 11.58
N THR A 127 3.72 2.10 10.43
CA THR A 127 5.04 2.19 9.79
C THR A 127 5.70 3.49 10.17
N ARG A 128 6.95 3.43 10.62
CA ARG A 128 7.74 4.61 10.96
C ARG A 128 9.09 4.50 10.26
N ARG A 129 9.44 5.48 9.44
CA ARG A 129 10.76 5.49 8.80
C ARG A 129 11.82 6.05 9.74
N PHE A 130 13.04 5.53 9.63
CA PHE A 130 14.24 6.15 10.19
C PHE A 130 15.10 6.73 9.05
N THR A 131 15.45 8.02 9.14
CA THR A 131 16.37 8.69 8.20
C THR A 131 17.61 9.13 8.96
N HIS A 132 18.79 8.61 8.59
CA HIS A 132 20.04 8.86 9.32
C HIS A 132 19.91 8.61 10.84
N GLY A 133 19.22 7.54 11.24
CA GLY A 133 18.95 7.21 12.64
C GLY A 133 17.88 8.06 13.33
N LYS A 134 17.33 9.09 12.68
CA LYS A 134 16.24 9.91 13.21
C LYS A 134 14.88 9.35 12.78
N ALA A 135 14.02 9.07 13.76
CA ALA A 135 12.64 8.67 13.52
C ALA A 135 11.87 9.79 12.81
N GLY A 136 11.35 9.49 11.63
CA GLY A 136 10.38 10.31 10.94
C GLY A 136 8.97 10.15 11.52
N PRO A 137 7.97 10.87 10.97
CA PRO A 137 6.58 10.73 11.38
C PRO A 137 6.09 9.30 11.18
N ALA A 138 5.29 8.82 12.13
CA ALA A 138 4.66 7.51 12.04
C ALA A 138 3.40 7.61 11.18
N MET A 139 3.20 6.65 10.29
CA MET A 139 1.96 6.48 9.53
C MET A 139 1.22 5.27 10.07
N SER A 140 -0.07 5.43 10.36
CA SER A 140 -0.93 4.38 10.88
C SER A 140 -1.88 3.91 9.78
N TRP A 141 -1.96 2.60 9.61
CA TRP A 141 -2.74 1.93 8.59
C TRP A 141 -3.79 1.06 9.27
N ASN A 142 -5.06 1.21 8.88
CA ASN A 142 -6.07 0.22 9.20
C ASN A 142 -5.98 -0.89 8.14
N VAL A 143 -5.71 -2.10 8.62
CA VAL A 143 -5.53 -3.29 7.80
C VAL A 143 -6.64 -4.28 8.11
N TYR A 144 -7.29 -4.79 7.08
CA TYR A 144 -8.38 -5.76 7.17
C TYR A 144 -8.00 -7.01 6.38
N ILE A 145 -7.84 -8.15 7.03
CA ILE A 145 -7.42 -9.39 6.37
C ILE A 145 -8.60 -10.34 6.27
N VAL A 146 -8.85 -10.82 5.05
CA VAL A 146 -9.87 -11.82 4.75
C VAL A 146 -9.19 -12.95 3.99
N GLY A 147 -9.15 -14.14 4.60
CA GLY A 147 -8.59 -15.31 3.97
C GLY A 147 -9.40 -15.77 2.75
N PRO A 148 -8.82 -16.58 1.86
CA PRO A 148 -9.52 -17.19 0.74
C PRO A 148 -10.72 -18.03 1.22
N ALA A 149 -11.76 -18.08 0.40
CA ALA A 149 -12.88 -18.99 0.62
C ALA A 149 -12.36 -20.44 0.60
N LYS A 150 -12.82 -21.27 1.55
CA LYS A 150 -12.52 -22.70 1.59
C LYS A 150 -13.32 -23.48 0.56
#